data_AF-C2EHZ6-F1
#
_entry.id   AF-C2EHZ6-F1
#
_cell.length_a   1.000
_cell.length_b   1.000
_cell.length_c   1.000
_cell.angle_alpha   90.00
_cell.angle_beta   90.00
_cell.angle_gamma   90.00
#
_symmetry.space_group_name_H-M   'P 1'
#
loop_
_entity.id
_entity.type
_entity.pdbx_description
1 polymer ?
#
loop_
_entity_poly.entity_id
_entity_poly.type
_entity_poly.pdbx_seq_one_letter_code
_entity_poly.pdbx_strand_id
1 'polypeptide(L)'
;MSKKDTTYILNEIRNYLDEFNNASDDYYSFIKLSKELTELRNTIQRIELADASIPYINQLKKQYDAKEKIYIALYKHIKHGLISSWYETNKIIKDIGKISDADLSSKNKQMQYLNHYKTLLQENNNIIKPTLKERIAYSLSNLIRKR
;
A
#
# COMPACT_ATOMS: atom_id res chain seq x y z
N MET A 1 -20.44 -11.07 23.37
CA MET A 1 -20.00 -9.72 22.92
C MET A 1 -21.09 -8.70 23.19
N SER A 2 -20.76 -7.54 23.76
CA SER A 2 -21.73 -6.46 23.99
C SER A 2 -21.95 -5.63 22.71
N LYS A 3 -23.10 -4.96 22.59
CA LYS A 3 -23.39 -4.05 21.47
C LYS A 3 -22.35 -2.94 21.30
N LYS A 4 -21.68 -2.52 22.39
CA LYS A 4 -20.58 -1.55 22.34
C LYS A 4 -19.33 -2.15 21.70
N ASP A 5 -19.06 -3.43 21.92
CA ASP A 5 -17.85 -4.11 21.44
C ASP A 5 -17.91 -4.29 19.91
N THR A 6 -19.07 -4.68 19.37
CA THR A 6 -19.24 -4.83 17.91
C THR A 6 -19.22 -3.49 17.18
N THR A 7 -19.85 -2.45 17.73
CA THR A 7 -19.81 -1.10 17.13
C THR A 7 -18.40 -0.51 17.19
N TYR A 8 -17.65 -0.76 18.25
CA TYR A 8 -16.23 -0.39 18.34
C TYR A 8 -15.42 -1.06 17.21
N ILE A 9 -15.54 -2.38 17.06
CA ILE A 9 -14.84 -3.14 16.00
C ILE A 9 -15.16 -2.61 14.60
N LEU A 10 -16.43 -2.30 14.31
CA LEU A 10 -16.82 -1.76 13.01
C LEU A 10 -16.23 -0.37 12.74
N ASN A 11 -16.14 0.49 13.76
CA ASN A 11 -15.50 1.80 13.63
C ASN A 11 -13.99 1.68 13.43
N GLU A 12 -13.33 0.77 14.15
CA GLU A 12 -11.89 0.52 13.99
C GLU A 12 -11.56 0.03 12.57
N ILE A 13 -12.38 -0.91 12.03
CA ILE A 13 -12.22 -1.39 10.65
C ILE A 13 -12.43 -0.26 9.65
N ARG A 14 -13.41 0.63 9.89
CA ARG A 14 -13.66 1.77 9.01
C ARG A 14 -12.49 2.75 9.02
N ASN A 15 -11.99 3.13 10.19
CA ASN A 15 -10.83 4.02 10.31
C ASN A 15 -9.60 3.42 9.61
N TYR A 16 -9.37 2.12 9.80
CA TYR A 16 -8.31 1.39 9.11
C TYR A 16 -8.45 1.45 7.58
N LEU A 17 -9.67 1.31 7.05
CA LEU A 17 -9.92 1.41 5.61
C LEU A 17 -9.69 2.82 5.07
N ASP A 18 -10.04 3.86 5.83
CA ASP A 18 -9.79 5.25 5.45
C ASP A 18 -8.28 5.55 5.42
N GLU A 19 -7.52 5.09 6.42
CA GLU A 19 -6.05 5.17 6.43
C GLU A 19 -5.41 4.38 5.27
N PHE A 20 -5.93 3.18 5.00
CA PHE A 20 -5.49 2.34 3.88
C PHE A 20 -5.69 3.04 2.54
N ASN A 21 -6.85 3.67 2.31
CA ASN A 21 -7.15 4.35 1.05
C ASN A 21 -6.16 5.48 0.79
N ASN A 22 -5.83 6.29 1.80
CA ASN A 22 -4.83 7.34 1.68
C ASN A 22 -3.43 6.77 1.35
N ALA A 23 -3.02 5.68 2.01
CA ALA A 23 -1.74 5.02 1.72
C ALA A 23 -1.71 4.36 0.32
N SER A 24 -2.87 3.90 -0.17
CA SER A 24 -3.04 3.33 -1.50
C SER A 24 -2.87 4.40 -2.59
N ASP A 25 -3.42 5.60 -2.38
CA ASP A 25 -3.24 6.74 -3.31
C ASP A 25 -1.77 7.16 -3.42
N ASP A 26 -1.05 7.16 -2.30
CA ASP A 26 0.40 7.36 -2.28
C ASP A 26 1.15 6.26 -3.05
N TYR A 27 0.72 4.99 -2.91
CA TYR A 27 1.28 3.87 -3.68
C TYR A 27 1.02 3.98 -5.19
N TYR A 28 -0.19 4.34 -5.60
CA TYR A 28 -0.50 4.56 -7.02
C TYR A 28 0.31 5.73 -7.59
N SER A 29 0.45 6.81 -6.83
CA SER A 29 1.30 7.95 -7.18
C SER A 29 2.77 7.54 -7.33
N PHE A 30 3.27 6.66 -6.46
CA PHE A 30 4.59 6.08 -6.55
C PHE A 30 4.78 5.20 -7.80
N ILE A 31 3.83 4.32 -8.12
CA ILE A 31 3.86 3.49 -9.34
C ILE A 31 3.88 4.37 -10.59
N LYS A 32 3.04 5.42 -10.63
CA LYS A 32 3.01 6.37 -11.74
C LYS A 32 4.36 7.07 -11.91
N LEU A 33 4.94 7.58 -10.82
CA LEU A 33 6.23 8.25 -10.84
C LEU A 33 7.38 7.33 -11.30
N SER A 34 7.33 6.05 -10.94
CA SER A 34 8.28 5.02 -11.42
C SER A 34 8.24 4.85 -12.94
N LYS A 35 7.03 4.82 -13.52
CA LYS A 35 6.84 4.76 -14.98
C LYS A 35 7.38 6.02 -15.67
N GLU A 36 7.03 7.20 -15.14
CA GLU A 36 7.52 8.48 -15.67
C GLU A 36 9.06 8.57 -15.66
N LEU A 37 9.71 8.12 -14.58
CA LEU A 37 11.18 8.06 -14.50
C LEU A 37 11.78 7.12 -15.54
N THR A 38 11.16 5.96 -15.75
CA THR A 38 11.60 4.98 -16.75
C THR A 38 11.49 5.58 -18.16
N GLU A 39 10.37 6.23 -18.47
CA GLU A 39 10.15 6.89 -19.75
C GLU A 39 11.13 8.06 -19.98
N LEU A 40 11.36 8.89 -18.97
CA LEU A 40 12.34 9.98 -19.01
C LEU A 40 13.76 9.47 -19.27
N ARG A 41 14.18 8.42 -18.55
CA ARG A 41 15.48 7.78 -18.75
C ARG A 41 15.64 7.27 -20.19
N ASN A 42 14.63 6.55 -20.69
CA ASN A 42 14.65 6.00 -22.05
C ASN A 42 14.66 7.11 -23.11
N THR A 43 14.02 8.24 -22.82
CA THR A 43 13.99 9.41 -23.70
C THR A 43 15.35 10.10 -23.73
N ILE A 44 15.96 10.33 -22.57
CA ILE A 44 17.33 10.88 -22.47
C ILE A 44 18.31 10.00 -23.25
N GLN A 45 18.29 8.67 -23.03
CA GLN A 45 19.18 7.74 -23.74
C GLN A 45 18.99 7.78 -25.26
N ARG A 46 17.74 7.82 -25.75
CA ARG A 46 17.46 7.91 -27.19
C ARG A 46 17.98 9.21 -27.80
N ILE A 47 17.86 10.31 -27.07
CA ILE A 47 18.30 11.65 -27.51
C ILE A 47 19.84 11.74 -27.48
N GLU A 48 20.49 11.17 -26.47
CA GLU A 48 21.96 11.08 -26.38
C GLU A 48 22.56 10.25 -27.52
N LEU A 49 21.88 9.17 -27.95
CA LEU A 49 22.30 8.35 -29.09
C LEU A 49 22.09 9.04 -30.45
N ALA A 50 21.20 10.04 -30.51
CA ALA A 50 20.85 10.75 -31.74
C ALA A 50 21.63 12.06 -31.94
N ASP A 51 22.69 12.30 -31.13
CA ASP A 51 23.57 13.48 -31.21
C ASP A 51 22.81 14.83 -31.12
N ALA A 52 21.80 14.86 -30.26
CA ALA A 52 20.89 16.00 -30.13
C ALA A 52 21.41 17.12 -29.19
N SER A 53 20.74 18.28 -29.23
CA SER A 53 21.17 19.51 -28.57
C SER A 53 21.38 19.35 -27.05
N ILE A 54 22.60 19.70 -26.59
CA ILE A 54 23.04 19.66 -25.19
C ILE A 54 22.06 20.38 -24.23
N PRO A 55 21.52 21.58 -24.57
CA PRO A 55 20.57 22.28 -23.69
C PRO A 55 19.29 21.49 -23.38
N TYR A 56 18.71 20.81 -24.38
CA TYR A 56 17.47 20.06 -24.21
C TYR A 56 17.67 18.81 -23.34
N ILE A 57 18.78 18.09 -23.56
CA ILE A 57 19.17 16.93 -22.72
C ILE A 57 19.35 17.36 -21.26
N ASN A 58 20.00 18.50 -21.03
CA ASN A 58 20.22 19.01 -19.67
C ASN A 58 18.92 19.36 -18.95
N GLN A 59 17.90 19.85 -19.67
CA GLN A 59 16.58 20.09 -19.08
C GLN A 59 15.88 18.79 -18.69
N LEU A 60 15.94 17.76 -19.53
CA LEU A 60 15.39 16.43 -19.23
C LEU A 60 16.09 15.77 -18.03
N LYS A 61 17.42 15.88 -17.94
CA LYS A 61 18.20 15.39 -16.79
C LYS A 61 17.77 16.09 -15.49
N LYS A 62 17.59 17.41 -15.50
CA LYS A 62 17.06 18.15 -14.33
C LYS A 62 15.66 17.68 -13.92
N GLN A 63 14.78 17.39 -14.88
CA GLN A 63 13.45 16.86 -14.59
C GLN A 63 13.52 15.45 -14.00
N TYR A 64 14.39 14.60 -14.53
CA TYR A 64 14.67 13.27 -13.99
C TYR A 64 15.13 13.35 -12.54
N ASP A 65 16.17 14.15 -12.24
CA ASP A 65 16.73 14.29 -10.89
C ASP A 65 15.69 14.79 -9.88
N ALA A 66 14.85 15.75 -10.27
CA ALA A 66 13.78 16.26 -9.40
C ALA A 66 12.74 15.17 -9.08
N LYS A 67 12.31 14.41 -10.09
CA LYS A 67 11.36 13.30 -9.92
C LYS A 67 11.97 12.12 -9.15
N GLU A 68 13.25 11.85 -9.35
CA GLU A 68 13.96 10.77 -8.66
C GLU A 68 14.05 11.05 -7.14
N LYS A 69 14.32 12.30 -6.75
CA LYS A 69 14.29 12.71 -5.33
C LYS A 69 12.93 12.44 -4.69
N ILE A 70 11.84 12.80 -5.37
CA ILE A 70 10.48 12.56 -4.91
C ILE A 70 10.20 11.06 -4.82
N TYR A 71 10.62 10.29 -5.84
CA TYR A 71 10.49 8.84 -5.87
C TYR A 71 11.22 8.16 -4.70
N ILE A 72 12.44 8.58 -4.39
CA ILE A 72 13.21 8.03 -3.26
C ILE A 72 12.53 8.35 -1.92
N ALA A 73 11.98 9.56 -1.77
CA ALA A 73 11.25 9.95 -0.57
C ALA A 73 9.97 9.09 -0.39
N LEU A 74 9.18 8.95 -1.45
CA LEU A 74 7.99 8.09 -1.47
C LEU A 74 8.34 6.63 -1.23
N TYR A 75 9.40 6.11 -1.87
CA TYR A 75 9.84 4.72 -1.71
C TYR A 75 10.14 4.37 -0.24
N LYS A 76 10.82 5.27 0.48
CA LYS A 76 11.14 5.09 1.90
C LYS A 76 9.89 5.03 2.77
N HIS A 77 8.89 5.86 2.47
CA HIS A 77 7.63 5.91 3.21
C HIS A 77 6.77 4.67 2.92
N ILE A 78 6.64 4.32 1.65
CA ILE A 78 5.67 3.36 1.13
C ILE A 78 6.12 1.91 1.36
N LYS A 79 7.42 1.58 1.18
CA LYS A 79 7.88 0.18 1.19
C LYS A 79 7.67 -0.52 2.53
N HIS A 80 7.97 0.16 3.64
CA HIS A 80 7.75 -0.41 4.97
C HIS A 80 6.28 -0.35 5.38
N GLY A 81 5.59 0.74 5.02
CA GLY A 81 4.16 0.93 5.30
C GLY A 81 3.31 -0.16 4.66
N LEU A 82 3.44 -0.38 3.36
CA LEU A 82 2.62 -1.36 2.63
C LEU A 82 2.80 -2.79 3.11
N ILE A 83 4.03 -3.22 3.40
CA ILE A 83 4.25 -4.58 3.90
C ILE A 83 3.63 -4.74 5.29
N SER A 84 3.75 -3.72 6.16
CA SER A 84 3.09 -3.74 7.48
C SER A 84 1.57 -3.77 7.35
N SER A 85 1.00 -2.88 6.52
CA SER A 85 -0.43 -2.83 6.23
C SER A 85 -0.93 -4.15 5.65
N TRP A 86 -0.14 -4.84 4.83
CA TRP A 86 -0.49 -6.17 4.33
C TRP A 86 -0.60 -7.21 5.46
N TYR A 87 0.38 -7.25 6.37
CA TYR A 87 0.33 -8.16 7.53
C TYR A 87 -0.84 -7.82 8.47
N GLU A 88 -1.08 -6.55 8.71
CA GLU A 88 -2.20 -6.07 9.55
C GLU A 88 -3.55 -6.38 8.94
N THR A 89 -3.73 -6.11 7.64
CA THR A 89 -4.96 -6.47 6.91
C THR A 89 -5.24 -7.96 7.02
N ASN A 90 -4.23 -8.83 6.83
CA ASN A 90 -4.41 -10.29 6.99
C ASN A 90 -4.80 -10.68 8.42
N LYS A 91 -4.25 -10.00 9.44
CA LYS A 91 -4.61 -10.23 10.83
C LYS A 91 -6.07 -9.82 11.08
N ILE A 92 -6.49 -8.65 10.62
CA ILE A 92 -7.88 -8.16 10.74
C ILE A 92 -8.84 -9.13 10.02
N ILE A 93 -8.55 -9.56 8.80
CA ILE A 93 -9.37 -10.55 8.07
C ILE A 93 -9.50 -11.86 8.88
N LYS A 94 -8.41 -12.32 9.48
CA LYS A 94 -8.41 -13.53 10.32
C LYS A 94 -9.25 -13.34 11.58
N ASP A 95 -9.15 -12.18 12.22
CA ASP A 95 -9.89 -11.87 13.45
C ASP A 95 -11.39 -11.70 13.17
N ILE A 96 -11.77 -11.04 12.06
CA ILE A 96 -13.14 -11.02 11.53
C ILE A 96 -13.66 -12.44 11.32
N GLY A 97 -12.85 -13.32 10.73
CA GLY A 97 -13.22 -14.71 10.47
C GLY A 97 -13.45 -15.58 11.71
N LYS A 98 -13.05 -15.13 12.91
CA LYS A 98 -13.32 -15.81 14.18
C LYS A 98 -14.63 -15.36 14.84
N ILE A 99 -15.24 -14.27 14.36
CA ILE A 99 -16.51 -13.77 14.90
C ILE A 99 -17.60 -14.72 14.42
N SER A 100 -18.24 -15.43 15.34
CA SER A 100 -19.29 -16.39 15.00
C SER A 100 -20.65 -15.70 14.79
N ASP A 101 -21.57 -16.36 14.10
CA ASP A 101 -22.95 -15.90 13.95
C ASP A 101 -23.65 -15.71 15.30
N ALA A 102 -23.27 -16.51 16.31
CA ALA A 102 -23.76 -16.40 17.68
C ALA A 102 -23.25 -15.13 18.40
N ASP A 103 -22.04 -14.67 18.07
CA ASP A 103 -21.43 -13.47 18.66
C ASP A 103 -22.10 -12.16 18.20
N LEU A 104 -22.85 -12.22 17.09
CA LEU A 104 -23.47 -11.05 16.44
C LEU A 104 -24.96 -10.89 16.74
N SER A 105 -25.49 -11.65 17.71
CA SER A 105 -26.85 -11.56 18.28
C SER A 105 -27.91 -11.01 17.30
N SER A 106 -28.48 -11.91 16.48
CA SER A 106 -29.67 -11.71 15.63
C SER A 106 -29.74 -10.50 14.67
N LYS A 107 -28.66 -9.72 14.49
CA LYS A 107 -28.69 -8.54 13.59
C LYS A 107 -28.09 -8.83 12.23
N ASN A 108 -28.94 -9.24 11.30
CA ASN A 108 -28.63 -9.37 9.86
C ASN A 108 -27.80 -8.20 9.30
N LYS A 109 -28.09 -6.96 9.71
CA LYS A 109 -27.36 -5.77 9.24
C LYS A 109 -25.89 -5.72 9.69
N GLN A 110 -25.58 -6.09 10.93
CA GLN A 110 -24.19 -6.03 11.43
C GLN A 110 -23.33 -7.09 10.76
N MET A 111 -23.89 -8.29 10.54
CA MET A 111 -23.24 -9.35 9.77
C MET A 111 -22.98 -8.94 8.32
N GLN A 112 -23.95 -8.27 7.67
CA GLN A 112 -23.80 -7.75 6.31
C GLN A 112 -22.64 -6.75 6.20
N TYR A 113 -22.53 -5.80 7.14
CA TYR A 113 -21.40 -4.86 7.17
C TYR A 113 -20.06 -5.56 7.40
N LEU A 114 -20.02 -6.54 8.31
CA LEU A 114 -18.81 -7.29 8.61
C LEU A 114 -18.32 -8.08 7.39
N ASN A 115 -19.23 -8.74 6.68
CA ASN A 115 -18.92 -9.44 5.44
C ASN A 115 -18.49 -8.48 4.32
N HIS A 116 -19.17 -7.33 4.18
CA HIS A 116 -18.78 -6.30 3.22
C HIS A 116 -17.35 -5.79 3.47
N TYR A 117 -17.03 -5.45 4.72
CA TYR A 117 -15.68 -5.02 5.08
C TYR A 117 -14.65 -6.12 4.91
N LYS A 118 -14.99 -7.38 5.19
CA LYS A 118 -14.11 -8.52 4.91
C LYS A 118 -13.76 -8.62 3.43
N THR A 119 -14.74 -8.48 2.54
CA THR A 119 -14.52 -8.47 1.09
C THR A 119 -13.64 -7.31 0.67
N LEU A 120 -13.92 -6.09 1.13
CA LEU A 120 -13.09 -4.91 0.82
C LEU A 120 -11.64 -5.09 1.30
N LEU A 121 -11.44 -5.59 2.53
CA LEU A 121 -10.11 -5.88 3.05
C LEU A 121 -9.39 -6.95 2.22
N GLN A 122 -10.09 -8.00 1.76
CA GLN A 122 -9.50 -9.03 0.90
C GLN A 122 -9.08 -8.48 -0.47
N GLU A 123 -9.91 -7.65 -1.09
CA GLU A 123 -9.61 -6.97 -2.36
C GLU A 123 -8.39 -6.05 -2.19
N ASN A 124 -8.40 -5.19 -1.17
CA ASN A 124 -7.31 -4.30 -0.82
C ASN A 124 -5.98 -5.05 -0.55
N ASN A 125 -6.05 -6.15 0.21
CA ASN A 125 -4.89 -6.97 0.53
C ASN A 125 -4.26 -7.65 -0.69
N ASN A 126 -5.03 -7.91 -1.75
CA ASN A 126 -4.52 -8.43 -3.01
C ASN A 126 -3.77 -7.35 -3.81
N ILE A 127 -4.24 -6.10 -3.76
CA ILE A 127 -3.63 -4.96 -4.46
C ILE A 127 -2.23 -4.68 -3.88
N ILE A 128 -2.13 -4.63 -2.55
CA ILE A 128 -0.88 -4.29 -1.86
C ILE A 128 -0.01 -5.51 -1.54
N LYS A 129 -0.33 -6.68 -2.09
CA LYS A 129 0.33 -7.94 -1.77
C LYS A 129 1.82 -7.88 -2.11
N PRO A 130 2.72 -7.90 -1.11
CA PRO A 130 4.15 -7.85 -1.38
C PRO A 130 4.64 -9.15 -2.02
N THR A 131 5.68 -9.04 -2.83
CA THR A 131 6.35 -10.21 -3.41
C THR A 131 6.91 -11.12 -2.31
N LEU A 132 7.21 -12.37 -2.65
CA LEU A 132 7.82 -13.30 -1.69
C LEU A 132 9.17 -12.75 -1.15
N LYS A 133 9.98 -12.15 -2.03
CA LYS A 133 11.27 -11.56 -1.68
C LYS A 133 11.12 -10.43 -0.65
N GLU A 134 10.14 -9.54 -0.84
CA GLU A 134 9.87 -8.43 0.07
C GLU A 134 9.39 -8.91 1.44
N ARG A 135 8.52 -9.94 1.47
CA ARG A 135 8.06 -10.57 2.73
C ARG A 135 9.20 -11.16 3.55
N ILE A 136 10.13 -11.86 2.89
CA ILE A 136 11.31 -12.44 3.53
C ILE A 136 12.22 -11.34 4.10
N ALA A 137 12.53 -10.32 3.29
CA ALA A 137 13.38 -9.20 3.72
C ALA A 137 12.79 -8.45 4.91
N TYR A 138 11.48 -8.18 4.90
CA TYR A 138 10.78 -7.53 6.01
C TYR A 138 10.85 -8.37 7.30
N SER A 139 10.58 -9.67 7.21
CA SER A 139 10.63 -10.59 8.35
C SER A 139 12.03 -10.64 8.97
N LEU A 140 13.08 -10.70 8.14
CA LEU A 140 14.47 -10.66 8.60
C LEU A 140 14.82 -9.33 9.27
N SER A 141 14.43 -8.19 8.68
CA SER A 141 14.69 -6.88 9.28
C SER A 141 14.02 -6.68 10.64
N ASN A 142 12.81 -7.23 10.82
CA ASN A 142 12.09 -7.18 12.09
C ASN A 142 12.67 -8.14 13.14
N LEU A 143 13.25 -9.27 12.74
CA LEU A 143 13.98 -10.17 13.64
C LEU A 143 15.26 -9.52 14.16
N ILE A 144 15.97 -8.78 13.31
CA ILE A 144 17.19 -8.06 13.68
C ILE A 144 16.88 -6.90 14.63
N ARG A 145 15.78 -6.16 14.40
CA ARG A 145 15.35 -5.03 15.26
C ARG A 145 14.83 -5.43 16.65
N LYS A 146 14.46 -6.70 16.86
CA LYS A 146 13.95 -7.23 18.14
C LYS A 146 15.03 -7.85 19.03
N ARG A 147 16.29 -7.87 18.58
CA ARG A 147 17.47 -8.23 19.38
C ARG A 147 18.15 -6.97 19.88
#